data_AF-A0A2W6DPH0-F1
#
_entry.id   AF-A0A2W6DPH0-F1
#
_cell.length_a   1.000
_cell.length_b   1.000
_cell.length_c   1.000
_cell.angle_alpha   90.00
_cell.angle_beta   90.00
_cell.angle_gamma   90.00
#
_symmetry.space_group_name_H-M   'P 1'
#
loop_
_entity.id
_entity.type
_entity.pdbx_description
1 polymer ?
#
loop_
_entity_poly.entity_id
_entity_poly.type
_entity_poly.pdbx_seq_one_letter_code
_entity_poly.pdbx_strand_id
1 'polypeptide(L)'
;MWGDLILAAIGLGSVGMVAVGVSGLVAEALGAIFGRGFVAGDPSGVTYTKARCDYLLEYAPGAHNCAEAATAHHFGEVVEYRVAAGVLGLIGLGVWLLLRRRTPRAGVLPEGFTSTVATALFTVAAAGLLLESVDMTAVGGESSGVGALLSGGLVAAVAAVGFVGLLPSPGCSPRGRLRGGTARSSGRA
;
A
#
# COMPACT_ATOMS: atom_id res chain seq x y z
N MET A 1 -23.29 -10.47 13.27
CA MET A 1 -22.45 -9.35 13.72
C MET A 1 -21.03 -9.41 13.13
N TRP A 2 -20.30 -10.52 13.26
CA TRP A 2 -18.90 -10.62 12.81
C TRP A 2 -18.66 -10.61 11.28
N GLY A 3 -19.65 -11.02 10.48
CA GLY A 3 -19.48 -11.17 9.02
C GLY A 3 -19.11 -9.88 8.27
N ASP A 4 -19.76 -8.75 8.61
CA ASP A 4 -19.47 -7.45 7.98
C ASP A 4 -18.03 -6.97 8.33
N LEU A 5 -17.59 -7.20 9.57
CA LEU A 5 -16.25 -6.85 10.01
C LEU A 5 -15.19 -7.71 9.31
N ILE A 6 -15.41 -9.03 9.20
CA ILE A 6 -14.50 -9.94 8.50
C ILE A 6 -14.38 -9.56 7.03
N LEU A 7 -15.50 -9.27 6.35
CA LEU A 7 -15.46 -8.83 4.95
C LEU A 7 -14.74 -7.49 4.78
N ALA A 8 -14.94 -6.54 5.70
CA ALA A 8 -14.21 -5.28 5.68
C ALA A 8 -12.70 -5.49 5.90
N ALA A 9 -12.32 -6.35 6.85
CA ALA A 9 -10.92 -6.67 7.14
C ALA A 9 -10.23 -7.36 5.97
N ILE A 10 -10.88 -8.35 5.34
CA ILE A 10 -10.34 -9.03 4.14
C ILE A 10 -10.15 -8.01 3.01
N GLY A 11 -11.16 -7.17 2.75
CA GLY A 11 -11.10 -6.17 1.68
C GLY A 11 -9.97 -5.17 1.91
N LEU A 12 -9.90 -4.57 3.10
CA LEU A 12 -8.87 -3.59 3.45
C LEU A 12 -7.47 -4.21 3.47
N GLY A 13 -7.32 -5.39 4.08
CA GLY A 13 -6.05 -6.11 4.12
C GLY A 13 -5.56 -6.47 2.71
N SER A 14 -6.47 -6.89 1.82
CA SER A 14 -6.12 -7.20 0.43
C SER A 14 -5.67 -5.95 -0.34
N VAL A 15 -6.33 -4.81 -0.14
CA VAL A 15 -5.89 -3.51 -0.71
C VAL A 15 -4.53 -3.10 -0.17
N GLY A 16 -4.28 -3.28 1.14
CA GLY A 16 -2.97 -3.05 1.76
C GLY A 16 -1.87 -3.88 1.10
N MET A 17 -2.11 -5.17 0.89
CA MET A 17 -1.17 -6.08 0.22
C MET A 17 -0.91 -5.67 -1.25
N VAL A 18 -1.95 -5.22 -1.98
CA VAL A 18 -1.75 -4.66 -3.33
C VAL A 18 -0.92 -3.39 -3.28
N ALA A 19 -1.15 -2.50 -2.32
CA ALA A 19 -0.34 -1.29 -2.16
C ALA A 19 1.13 -1.63 -1.89
N VAL A 20 1.40 -2.65 -1.04
CA VAL A 20 2.76 -3.18 -0.85
C VAL A 20 3.34 -3.68 -2.18
N GLY A 21 2.58 -4.43 -2.97
CA GLY A 21 3.01 -4.86 -4.32
C GLY A 21 3.35 -3.73 -5.27
N VAL A 22 2.49 -2.73 -5.37
CA VAL A 22 2.74 -1.54 -6.20
C VAL A 22 4.01 -0.82 -5.72
N SER A 23 4.24 -0.74 -4.41
CA SER A 23 5.49 -0.16 -3.88
C SER A 23 6.73 -0.95 -4.28
N GLY A 24 6.62 -2.26 -4.50
CA GLY A 24 7.70 -3.09 -5.07
C GLY A 24 8.04 -2.69 -6.49
N LEU A 25 7.03 -2.47 -7.34
CA LEU A 25 7.22 -2.01 -8.72
C LEU A 25 7.82 -0.59 -8.77
N VAL A 26 7.40 0.29 -7.86
CA VAL A 26 8.00 1.63 -7.72
C VAL A 26 9.46 1.51 -7.27
N ALA A 27 9.76 0.64 -6.30
CA ALA A 27 11.13 0.39 -5.87
C ALA A 27 12.00 -0.16 -7.02
N GLU A 28 11.47 -1.06 -7.85
CA GLU A 28 12.16 -1.57 -9.03
C GLU A 28 12.48 -0.44 -10.02
N ALA A 29 11.52 0.44 -10.31
CA ALA A 29 11.72 1.60 -11.17
C ALA A 29 12.77 2.58 -10.59
N LEU A 30 12.72 2.84 -9.29
CA LEU A 30 13.74 3.67 -8.62
C LEU A 30 15.13 3.02 -8.72
N GLY A 31 15.22 1.69 -8.58
CA GLY A 31 16.47 0.96 -8.72
C GLY A 31 17.03 0.99 -10.15
N ALA A 32 16.16 1.01 -11.16
CA ALA A 32 16.55 1.17 -12.56
C ALA A 32 17.05 2.58 -12.89
N ILE A 33 16.48 3.61 -12.26
CA ILE A 33 16.81 5.03 -12.54
C ILE A 33 18.00 5.51 -11.70
N PHE A 34 18.02 5.18 -10.41
CA PHE A 34 18.98 5.69 -9.42
C PHE A 34 19.97 4.64 -8.93
N GLY A 35 19.84 3.39 -9.40
CA GLY A 35 20.69 2.27 -9.00
C GLY A 35 20.14 1.48 -7.82
N ARG A 36 20.48 0.19 -7.77
CA ARG A 36 20.01 -0.74 -6.71
C ARG A 36 20.43 -0.31 -5.31
N GLY A 37 21.59 0.32 -5.16
CA GLY A 37 22.09 0.84 -3.88
C GLY A 37 21.20 1.92 -3.26
N PHE A 38 20.57 2.76 -4.09
CA PHE A 38 19.60 3.74 -3.60
C PHE A 38 18.39 3.06 -2.92
N VAL A 39 17.97 1.90 -3.44
CA VAL A 39 16.78 1.18 -2.95
C VAL A 39 17.09 0.21 -1.82
N ALA A 40 18.22 -0.50 -1.90
CA ALA A 40 18.55 -1.61 -1.00
C ALA A 40 20.05 -1.72 -0.71
N GLY A 41 20.78 -0.60 -0.80
CA GLY A 41 22.16 -0.55 -0.35
C GLY A 41 22.24 -0.63 1.17
N ASP A 42 23.33 -1.23 1.66
CA ASP A 42 23.61 -1.29 3.09
C ASP A 42 24.24 0.04 3.58
N PRO A 43 24.03 0.40 4.86
CA PRO A 43 24.73 1.50 5.52
C PRO A 43 26.25 1.44 5.37
N SER A 44 26.91 2.59 5.52
CA SER A 44 28.37 2.61 5.48
C SER A 44 28.98 1.84 6.65
N GLY A 45 30.11 1.19 6.40
CA GLY A 45 30.80 0.39 7.42
C GLY A 45 30.26 -1.03 7.61
N VAL A 46 29.19 -1.44 6.90
CA VAL A 46 28.77 -2.84 6.87
C VAL A 46 29.82 -3.69 6.14
N THR A 47 30.26 -4.76 6.80
CA THR A 47 31.23 -5.72 6.26
C THR A 47 30.68 -7.15 6.35
N TYR A 48 30.96 -7.98 5.36
CA TYR A 48 30.50 -9.37 5.33
C TYR A 48 31.60 -10.33 5.74
N THR A 49 31.22 -11.42 6.41
CA THR A 49 32.12 -12.55 6.61
C THR A 49 32.48 -13.18 5.27
N LYS A 50 33.64 -13.85 5.20
CA LYS A 50 34.07 -14.55 3.99
C LYS A 50 33.00 -15.52 3.47
N ALA A 51 32.43 -16.34 4.35
CA ALA A 51 31.39 -17.30 3.98
C ALA A 51 30.13 -16.63 3.42
N ARG A 52 29.69 -15.49 3.98
CA ARG A 52 28.55 -14.74 3.45
C ARG A 52 28.87 -14.11 2.10
N CYS A 53 30.08 -13.60 1.90
CA CYS A 53 30.49 -13.06 0.62
C CYS A 53 30.56 -14.14 -0.47
N ASP A 54 31.15 -15.30 -0.16
CA ASP A 54 31.24 -16.43 -1.09
C ASP A 54 29.82 -16.86 -1.54
N TYR A 55 28.87 -16.95 -0.60
CA TYR A 55 27.46 -17.22 -0.90
C TYR A 55 26.85 -16.13 -1.79
N LEU A 56 26.99 -14.85 -1.46
CA LEU A 56 26.37 -13.76 -2.23
C LEU A 56 26.93 -13.69 -3.66
N LEU A 57 28.23 -13.91 -3.85
CA LEU A 57 28.86 -13.91 -5.17
C LEU A 57 28.41 -15.10 -6.04
N GLU A 58 28.08 -16.25 -5.44
CA GLU A 58 27.54 -17.42 -6.16
C GLU A 58 26.26 -17.08 -6.93
N TYR A 59 25.38 -16.24 -6.37
CA TYR A 59 24.09 -15.86 -6.96
C TYR A 59 24.12 -14.51 -7.69
N ALA A 60 25.25 -13.81 -7.70
CA ALA A 60 25.42 -12.50 -8.32
C ALA A 60 26.53 -12.52 -9.38
N PRO A 61 26.34 -13.18 -10.53
CA PRO A 61 27.39 -13.40 -11.53
C PRO A 61 27.95 -12.12 -12.17
N GLY A 62 27.26 -10.98 -12.00
CA GLY A 62 27.73 -9.67 -12.45
C GLY A 62 28.39 -8.81 -11.37
N ALA A 63 28.44 -9.26 -10.11
CA ALA A 63 29.02 -8.48 -9.03
C ALA A 63 30.54 -8.63 -8.96
N HIS A 64 31.24 -7.52 -8.78
CA HIS A 64 32.71 -7.48 -8.70
C HIS A 64 33.24 -7.53 -7.27
N ASN A 65 32.37 -7.31 -6.29
CA ASN A 65 32.71 -7.35 -4.86
C ASN A 65 31.51 -7.75 -4.01
N CYS A 66 31.76 -8.08 -2.74
CA CYS A 66 30.75 -8.56 -1.80
C CYS A 66 29.61 -7.55 -1.58
N ALA A 67 29.93 -6.26 -1.52
CA ALA A 67 28.94 -5.21 -1.26
C ALA A 67 27.98 -5.02 -2.44
N GLU A 68 28.49 -5.12 -3.65
CA GLU A 68 27.67 -5.13 -4.87
C GLU A 68 26.78 -6.37 -4.93
N ALA A 69 27.32 -7.55 -4.61
CA ALA A 69 26.55 -8.79 -4.55
C ALA A 69 25.43 -8.73 -3.49
N ALA A 70 25.74 -8.20 -2.30
CA ALA A 70 24.75 -7.99 -1.24
C ALA A 70 23.65 -7.01 -1.67
N THR A 71 24.02 -5.88 -2.26
CA THR A 71 23.07 -4.87 -2.75
C THR A 71 22.14 -5.47 -3.81
N ALA A 72 22.68 -6.28 -4.74
CA ALA A 72 21.87 -6.97 -5.74
C ALA A 72 20.88 -7.96 -5.10
N HIS A 73 21.33 -8.70 -4.08
CA HIS A 73 20.50 -9.64 -3.34
C HIS A 73 19.38 -8.94 -2.55
N HIS A 74 19.71 -7.94 -1.73
CA HIS A 74 18.73 -7.18 -0.95
C HIS A 74 17.72 -6.46 -1.86
N PHE A 75 18.18 -5.93 -3.00
CA PHE A 75 17.29 -5.32 -3.99
C PHE A 75 16.27 -6.33 -4.52
N GLY A 76 16.72 -7.54 -4.86
CA GLY A 76 15.85 -8.65 -5.24
C GLY A 76 14.80 -8.95 -4.17
N GLU A 77 15.21 -9.11 -2.92
CA GLU A 77 14.30 -9.38 -1.81
C GLU A 77 13.25 -8.28 -1.62
N VAL A 78 13.65 -7.01 -1.69
CA VAL A 78 12.72 -5.86 -1.59
C VAL A 78 11.66 -5.93 -2.67
N VAL A 79 12.04 -6.16 -3.92
CA VAL A 79 11.10 -6.18 -5.04
C VAL A 79 10.25 -7.46 -5.01
N GLU A 80 10.88 -8.62 -4.91
CA GLU A 80 10.23 -9.93 -5.00
C GLU A 80 9.21 -10.14 -3.88
N TYR A 81 9.57 -9.89 -2.62
CA TYR A 81 8.63 -10.07 -1.50
C TYR A 81 7.45 -9.10 -1.58
N ARG A 82 7.68 -7.86 -2.05
CA ARG A 82 6.60 -6.88 -2.25
C ARG A 82 5.69 -7.31 -3.39
N VAL A 83 6.23 -7.67 -4.55
CA VAL A 83 5.45 -8.14 -5.70
C VAL A 83 4.64 -9.39 -5.34
N ALA A 84 5.25 -10.34 -4.63
CA ALA A 84 4.56 -11.53 -4.11
C ALA A 84 3.40 -11.15 -3.18
N ALA A 85 3.61 -10.20 -2.25
CA ALA A 85 2.54 -9.65 -1.43
C ALA A 85 1.42 -9.02 -2.28
N GLY A 86 1.77 -8.30 -3.34
CA GLY A 86 0.82 -7.75 -4.32
C GLY A 86 -0.05 -8.82 -4.99
N VAL A 87 0.57 -9.90 -5.46
CA VAL A 87 -0.13 -11.04 -6.07
C VAL A 87 -1.11 -11.68 -5.07
N LEU A 88 -0.67 -11.90 -3.82
CA LEU A 88 -1.54 -12.40 -2.75
C LEU A 88 -2.68 -11.43 -2.45
N GLY A 89 -2.43 -10.12 -2.49
CA GLY A 89 -3.44 -9.08 -2.36
C GLY A 89 -4.48 -9.12 -3.48
N LEU A 90 -4.07 -9.32 -4.73
CA LEU A 90 -4.98 -9.48 -5.88
C LEU A 90 -5.84 -10.73 -5.76
N ILE A 91 -5.25 -11.86 -5.34
CA ILE A 91 -6.00 -13.09 -5.04
C ILE A 91 -7.02 -12.82 -3.93
N GLY A 92 -6.59 -12.18 -2.84
CA GLY A 92 -7.44 -11.78 -1.72
C GLY A 92 -8.61 -10.87 -2.14
N LEU A 93 -8.36 -9.89 -3.02
CA LEU A 93 -9.38 -9.04 -3.61
C LEU A 93 -10.38 -9.84 -4.45
N GLY A 94 -9.89 -10.80 -5.25
CA GLY A 94 -10.74 -11.72 -6.01
C GLY A 94 -11.68 -12.51 -5.09
N VAL A 95 -11.13 -13.11 -4.02
CA VAL A 95 -11.91 -13.82 -3.00
C VAL A 95 -12.90 -12.88 -2.32
N TRP A 96 -12.47 -11.69 -1.93
CA TRP A 96 -13.32 -10.68 -1.30
C TRP A 96 -14.49 -10.29 -2.19
N LEU A 97 -14.27 -10.05 -3.49
CA LEU A 97 -15.32 -9.73 -4.45
C LEU A 97 -16.33 -10.88 -4.59
N LEU A 98 -15.86 -12.12 -4.62
CA LEU A 98 -16.72 -13.30 -4.66
C LEU A 98 -17.58 -13.43 -3.39
N LEU A 99 -16.96 -13.27 -2.22
CA LEU A 99 -17.67 -13.31 -0.93
C LEU A 99 -18.67 -12.17 -0.80
N ARG A 100 -18.29 -10.95 -1.17
CA ARG A 100 -19.15 -9.75 -1.14
C ARG A 100 -20.38 -9.89 -2.04
N ARG A 101 -20.28 -10.64 -3.15
CA ARG A 101 -21.41 -10.91 -4.05
C ARG A 101 -22.37 -11.96 -3.48
N ARG A 102 -21.88 -12.88 -2.64
CA ARG A 102 -22.67 -14.00 -2.09
C ARG A 102 -23.24 -13.71 -0.71
N THR A 103 -22.66 -12.78 0.04
CA THR A 103 -23.07 -12.46 1.40
C THR A 103 -23.97 -11.21 1.43
N PRO A 104 -25.24 -11.32 1.87
CA PRO A 104 -26.10 -10.16 2.10
C PRO A 104 -25.45 -9.21 3.11
N ARG A 105 -25.48 -7.90 2.85
CA ARG A 105 -24.99 -6.91 3.82
C ARG A 105 -25.95 -6.86 5.00
N ALA A 106 -25.43 -7.08 6.20
CA ALA A 106 -26.22 -6.90 7.41
C ALA A 106 -26.35 -5.40 7.79
N GLY A 107 -25.48 -4.54 7.25
CA GLY A 107 -25.54 -3.09 7.47
C GLY A 107 -25.08 -2.68 8.86
N VAL A 108 -24.21 -3.48 9.48
CA VAL A 108 -23.79 -3.29 10.88
C VAL A 108 -22.73 -2.19 11.01
N LEU A 109 -21.89 -1.99 9.99
CA LEU A 109 -20.83 -0.98 10.01
C LEU A 109 -21.35 0.38 9.52
N PRO A 110 -21.03 1.49 10.22
CA PRO A 110 -21.36 2.84 9.77
C PRO A 110 -20.83 3.14 8.37
N GLU A 111 -21.56 3.96 7.61
CA GLU A 111 -21.07 4.50 6.35
C GLU A 111 -19.73 5.23 6.58
N GLY A 112 -18.74 4.92 5.75
CA GLY A 112 -17.40 5.52 5.84
C GLY A 112 -16.45 4.87 6.85
N PHE A 113 -16.88 3.93 7.72
CA PHE A 113 -15.99 3.29 8.70
C PHE A 113 -14.69 2.74 8.07
N THR A 114 -14.82 1.93 7.00
CA THR A 114 -13.66 1.36 6.30
C THR A 114 -12.78 2.44 5.68
N SER A 115 -13.37 3.50 5.11
CA SER A 115 -12.60 4.60 4.52
C SER A 115 -11.82 5.39 5.58
N THR A 116 -12.41 5.65 6.75
CA THR A 116 -11.74 6.33 7.86
C THR A 116 -10.57 5.49 8.37
N VAL A 117 -10.79 4.19 8.61
CA VAL A 117 -9.73 3.27 9.07
C VAL A 117 -8.61 3.17 8.03
N ALA A 118 -8.95 2.98 6.75
CA ALA A 118 -7.98 2.92 5.67
C ALA A 118 -7.17 4.22 5.57
N THR A 119 -7.84 5.37 5.55
CA THR A 119 -7.19 6.69 5.50
C THR A 119 -6.24 6.87 6.66
N ALA A 120 -6.66 6.55 7.89
CA ALA A 120 -5.81 6.66 9.08
C ALA A 120 -4.57 5.77 8.96
N LEU A 121 -4.74 4.49 8.63
CA LEU A 121 -3.63 3.54 8.50
C LEU A 121 -2.65 3.96 7.41
N PHE A 122 -3.13 4.29 6.21
CA PHE A 122 -2.28 4.69 5.10
C PHE A 122 -1.62 6.05 5.33
N THR A 123 -2.28 6.99 6.01
CA THR A 123 -1.67 8.28 6.38
C THR A 123 -0.54 8.10 7.38
N VAL A 124 -0.75 7.28 8.43
CA VAL A 124 0.30 6.97 9.41
C VAL A 124 1.47 6.25 8.75
N ALA A 125 1.19 5.26 7.88
CA ALA A 125 2.23 4.56 7.13
C ALA A 125 3.01 5.52 6.20
N ALA A 126 2.31 6.38 5.47
CA ALA A 126 2.92 7.38 4.60
C ALA A 126 3.82 8.33 5.39
N ALA A 127 3.31 8.90 6.49
CA ALA A 127 4.07 9.80 7.34
C ALA A 127 5.32 9.11 7.92
N GLY A 128 5.17 7.91 8.50
CA GLY A 128 6.29 7.17 9.08
C GLY A 128 7.39 6.85 8.06
N LEU A 129 7.01 6.29 6.91
CA LEU A 129 7.97 5.89 5.87
C LEU A 129 8.64 7.09 5.20
N LEU A 130 7.91 8.17 4.96
CA LEU A 130 8.48 9.39 4.37
C LEU A 130 9.38 10.13 5.36
N LEU A 131 9.03 10.20 6.64
CA LEU A 131 9.87 10.80 7.66
C LEU A 131 11.18 10.02 7.83
N GLU A 132 11.12 8.68 7.88
CA GLU A 132 12.32 7.84 7.94
C GLU A 132 13.18 8.01 6.67
N SER A 133 12.56 8.09 5.49
CA SER A 133 13.26 8.36 4.24
C SER A 133 13.97 9.73 4.25
N VAL A 134 13.38 10.75 4.88
CA VAL A 134 14.01 12.06 5.07
C VAL A 134 15.12 11.98 6.10
N ASP A 135 14.94 11.25 7.20
CA ASP A 135 15.96 11.11 8.25
C ASP A 135 17.25 10.48 7.70
N MET A 136 17.14 9.37 6.96
CA MET A 136 18.29 8.72 6.32
C MET A 136 19.05 9.69 5.39
N THR A 137 18.32 10.50 4.61
CA THR A 137 18.93 11.40 3.61
C THR A 137 19.46 12.71 4.20
N ALA A 138 18.79 13.29 5.19
CA ALA A 138 19.07 14.64 5.68
C ALA A 138 19.83 14.66 7.00
N VAL A 139 19.65 13.66 7.87
CA VAL A 139 20.24 13.60 9.21
C VAL A 139 21.33 12.53 9.29
N GLY A 140 21.05 11.33 8.75
CA GLY A 140 21.99 10.21 8.73
C GLY A 140 23.10 10.35 7.68
N GLY A 141 22.91 11.19 6.66
CA GLY A 141 23.89 11.40 5.58
C GLY A 141 24.09 10.18 4.66
N GLU A 142 23.25 9.16 4.77
CA GLU A 142 23.34 7.92 4.00
C GLU A 142 22.13 7.77 3.08
N SER A 143 22.38 7.65 1.77
CA SER A 143 21.32 7.46 0.77
C SER A 143 21.04 6.00 0.44
N SER A 144 21.73 5.07 1.10
CA SER A 144 21.60 3.63 0.92
C SER A 144 20.28 3.13 1.50
N GLY A 145 19.46 2.44 0.71
CA GLY A 145 18.20 1.85 1.18
C GLY A 145 16.98 2.79 1.19
N VAL A 146 17.18 4.09 0.95
CA VAL A 146 16.14 5.14 1.03
C VAL A 146 14.99 4.87 0.05
N GLY A 147 15.29 4.38 -1.15
CA GLY A 147 14.30 4.11 -2.19
C GLY A 147 13.24 3.09 -1.77
N ALA A 148 13.56 2.14 -0.88
CA ALA A 148 12.59 1.19 -0.36
C ALA A 148 11.55 1.85 0.56
N LEU A 149 11.98 2.81 1.39
CA LEU A 149 11.08 3.56 2.27
C LEU A 149 10.27 4.59 1.47
N LEU A 150 10.93 5.33 0.58
CA LEU A 150 10.30 6.33 -0.28
C LEU A 150 9.19 5.71 -1.14
N SER A 151 9.45 4.58 -1.80
CA SER A 151 8.44 3.88 -2.60
C SER A 151 7.23 3.45 -1.78
N GLY A 152 7.44 2.91 -0.57
CA GLY A 152 6.36 2.55 0.35
C GLY A 152 5.55 3.77 0.81
N GLY A 153 6.24 4.85 1.20
CA GLY A 153 5.63 6.10 1.64
C GLY A 153 4.79 6.78 0.56
N LEU A 154 5.32 6.85 -0.67
CA LEU A 154 4.59 7.42 -1.82
C LEU A 154 3.32 6.65 -2.14
N VAL A 155 3.39 5.32 -2.21
CA VAL A 155 2.21 4.49 -2.51
C VAL A 155 1.20 4.56 -1.38
N ALA A 156 1.64 4.57 -0.12
CA ALA A 156 0.75 4.77 1.02
C ALA A 156 0.04 6.13 0.98
N ALA A 157 0.75 7.20 0.62
CA ALA A 157 0.16 8.54 0.48
C ALA A 157 -0.92 8.57 -0.62
N VAL A 158 -0.65 7.97 -1.78
CA VAL A 158 -1.63 7.84 -2.87
C VAL A 158 -2.85 7.03 -2.43
N ALA A 159 -2.64 5.93 -1.70
CA ALA A 159 -3.74 5.13 -1.16
C ALA A 159 -4.60 5.93 -0.17
N ALA A 160 -3.97 6.70 0.75
CA ALA A 160 -4.69 7.57 1.68
C ALA A 160 -5.57 8.59 0.93
N VAL A 161 -5.03 9.26 -0.08
CA VAL A 161 -5.79 10.20 -0.93
C VAL A 161 -6.93 9.49 -1.66
N GLY A 162 -6.71 8.28 -2.17
CA GLY A 162 -7.73 7.48 -2.83
C GLY A 162 -8.93 7.17 -1.93
N PHE A 163 -8.68 6.81 -0.65
CA PHE A 163 -9.74 6.55 0.31
C PHE A 163 -10.49 7.81 0.78
N VAL A 164 -9.87 8.99 0.66
CA VAL A 164 -10.52 10.29 0.89
C VAL A 164 -11.35 10.73 -0.32
N GLY A 165 -10.79 10.65 -1.54
CA GLY A 165 -11.39 11.19 -2.77
C GLY A 165 -12.55 10.38 -3.35
N LEU A 166 -12.70 9.11 -2.96
CA LEU A 166 -13.82 8.25 -3.37
C LEU A 166 -15.08 8.40 -2.51
N LEU A 167 -15.09 9.29 -1.51
CA LEU A 167 -16.29 9.59 -0.74
C LEU A 167 -17.08 10.74 -1.40
N PRO A 168 -18.37 10.54 -1.75
CA PRO A 168 -19.29 11.66 -1.83
C PRO A 168 -19.32 12.30 -0.44
N SER A 169 -19.01 13.59 -0.35
CA SER A 169 -19.11 14.33 0.90
C SER A 169 -20.51 14.08 1.52
N PRO A 170 -20.62 13.74 2.82
CA PRO A 170 -21.90 13.42 3.47
C PRO A 170 -22.89 14.62 3.58
N GLY A 171 -22.72 15.67 2.78
CA GLY A 171 -23.57 16.87 2.77
C GLY A 171 -24.09 17.32 1.40
N CYS A 172 -23.73 16.67 0.28
CA CYS A 172 -24.15 17.11 -1.05
C CYS A 172 -24.74 15.97 -1.87
N SER A 173 -25.93 15.50 -1.47
CA SER A 173 -26.86 14.88 -2.40
C SER A 173 -27.82 15.97 -2.92
N PRO A 174 -27.75 16.39 -4.19
CA PRO A 174 -28.72 17.32 -4.78
C PRO A 174 -30.07 16.66 -5.09
N ARG A 175 -30.35 15.45 -4.56
CA ARG A 175 -31.61 14.73 -4.80
C ARG A 175 -32.70 15.03 -3.77
N GLY A 176 -32.67 16.20 -3.16
CA GLY A 176 -33.86 16.86 -2.61
C GLY A 176 -34.73 17.48 -3.70
N ARG A 177 -34.96 16.79 -4.83
CA ARG A 177 -35.93 17.23 -5.83
C ARG A 177 -37.30 16.79 -5.36
N LEU A 178 -37.92 17.65 -4.54
CA LEU A 178 -39.35 17.96 -4.52
C LEU A 178 -40.22 16.96 -5.30
N ARG A 179 -40.53 15.79 -4.73
CA ARG A 179 -41.80 15.14 -5.04
C ARG A 179 -42.86 15.93 -4.31
N GLY A 180 -43.28 17.03 -4.94
CA GLY A 180 -44.44 17.80 -4.54
C GLY A 180 -45.61 16.85 -4.42
N GLY A 181 -46.11 16.71 -3.20
CA GLY A 181 -47.39 16.08 -2.95
C GLY A 181 -48.47 16.90 -3.64
N THR A 182 -49.03 16.38 -4.71
CA THR A 182 -50.37 16.77 -5.14
C THR A 182 -51.35 16.17 -4.15
N ALA A 183 -51.60 16.90 -3.06
CA ALA A 183 -52.79 16.73 -2.26
C ALA A 183 -54.00 17.04 -3.14
N ARG A 184 -54.71 16.01 -3.60
CA ARG A 184 -56.02 16.18 -4.26
C ARG A 184 -57.09 16.09 -3.18
N SER A 185 -57.63 17.24 -2.81
CA SER A 185 -58.76 17.39 -1.89
C SER A 185 -60.04 16.81 -2.47
N SER A 186 -60.84 16.27 -1.56
CA SER A 186 -62.22 15.83 -1.65
C SER A 186 -63.17 16.68 -2.50
N GLY A 187 -64.04 16.01 -3.25
CA GLY A 187 -65.33 16.52 -3.69
C GLY A 187 -66.36 15.39 -3.60
N ARG A 188 -67.15 15.38 -2.52
CA ARG A 188 -68.39 14.62 -2.40
C ARG A 188 -69.46 15.31 -3.25
N ALA A 189 -70.24 14.52 -3.98
CA ALA A 189 -71.63 14.80 -4.34
C ALA A 189 -72.39 13.47 -4.21
#